data_AF-A0A946ZPC9-F1
#
_entry.id   AF-A0A946ZPC9-F1
#
_cell.length_a   1.000
_cell.length_b   1.000
_cell.length_c   1.000
_cell.angle_alpha   90.00
_cell.angle_beta   90.00
_cell.angle_gamma   90.00
#
_symmetry.space_group_name_H-M   'P 1'
#
loop_
_entity.id
_entity.type
_entity.pdbx_description
1 polymer ?
#
loop_
_entity_poly.entity_id
_entity_poly.type
_entity_poly.pdbx_seq_one_letter_code
_entity_poly.pdbx_strand_id
1 'polypeptide(L)'
;MIVQEVADILEELAPLSLAEDYDNVGLLVGDAQSEVSGILVTLDALENVVDEAIARKFNLIVTFHPILFSGLKKITGRTYVERVVQKAIKHNINIYSVHTALDNVSQGVNAKICEVLGIENPRILIPKSNTIKKLTTYVPLNAAEEVKDALFAAGGGAIGNYSHCSFSLEGKGSFMPEEGSEPTLGKKGEIEITDEIQLHMTFPDRLEKKIVRALFDSHPYE
;
A
#
# COMPACT_ATOMS: atom_id res chain seq x y z
N MET A 1 -16.21 -2.79 13.31
CA MET A 1 -15.08 -2.31 12.50
C MET A 1 -13.82 -2.47 13.33
N ILE A 2 -12.76 -3.05 12.78
CA ILE A 2 -11.46 -3.21 13.45
C ILE A 2 -10.48 -2.12 12.98
N VAL A 3 -9.38 -1.95 13.71
CA VAL A 3 -8.33 -0.96 13.37
C VAL A 3 -7.79 -1.15 11.96
N GLN A 4 -7.63 -2.39 11.49
CA GLN A 4 -7.17 -2.68 10.14
C GLN A 4 -8.12 -2.12 9.08
N GLU A 5 -9.44 -2.25 9.26
CA GLU A 5 -10.41 -1.73 8.30
C GLU A 5 -10.38 -0.19 8.26
N VAL A 6 -10.12 0.47 9.40
CA VAL A 6 -9.91 1.93 9.43
C VAL A 6 -8.60 2.30 8.72
N ALA A 7 -7.53 1.55 8.95
CA ALA A 7 -6.25 1.75 8.28
C ALA A 7 -6.41 1.62 6.77
N ASP A 8 -7.10 0.59 6.28
CA ASP A 8 -7.35 0.38 4.85
C ASP A 8 -8.07 1.59 4.23
N ILE A 9 -9.09 2.14 4.90
CA ILE A 9 -9.79 3.36 4.45
C ILE A 9 -8.87 4.59 4.45
N LEU A 10 -8.03 4.76 5.47
CA LEU A 10 -7.05 5.86 5.51
C LEU A 10 -6.01 5.71 4.39
N GLU A 11 -5.63 4.48 4.04
CA GLU A 11 -4.67 4.18 2.98
C GLU A 11 -5.27 4.29 1.58
N GLU A 12 -6.60 4.20 1.43
CA GLU A 12 -7.28 4.62 0.20
C GLU A 12 -7.12 6.12 -0.04
N LEU A 13 -7.21 6.93 1.02
CA LEU A 13 -7.01 8.38 0.95
C LEU A 13 -5.53 8.76 0.79
N ALA A 14 -4.66 8.15 1.60
CA ALA A 14 -3.24 8.44 1.69
C ALA A 14 -2.41 7.14 1.75
N PRO A 15 -2.14 6.50 0.59
CA PRO A 15 -1.35 5.28 0.54
C PRO A 15 0.02 5.46 1.20
N LEU A 16 0.40 4.54 2.10
CA LEU A 16 1.68 4.64 2.82
C LEU A 16 2.91 4.60 1.91
N SER A 17 2.80 4.05 0.69
CA SER A 17 3.87 4.08 -0.32
C SER A 17 4.22 5.50 -0.79
N LEU A 18 3.33 6.47 -0.55
CA LEU A 18 3.58 7.87 -0.86
C LEU A 18 4.36 8.58 0.25
N ALA A 19 4.51 7.99 1.43
CA ALA A 19 5.37 8.54 2.48
C ALA A 19 6.83 8.66 2.01
N GLU A 20 7.57 9.57 2.63
CA GLU A 20 9.01 9.73 2.42
C GLU A 20 9.80 8.60 3.10
N ASP A 21 10.97 8.26 2.55
CA ASP A 21 11.77 7.11 3.00
C ASP A 21 12.25 7.21 4.46
N TYR A 22 12.33 8.42 5.00
CA TYR A 22 12.73 8.67 6.39
C TYR A 22 11.56 8.63 7.37
N ASP A 23 10.32 8.50 6.89
CA ASP A 23 9.13 8.65 7.69
C ASP A 23 8.75 7.38 8.45
N ASN A 24 7.87 7.50 9.45
CA ASN A 24 7.29 6.37 10.16
C ASN A 24 5.77 6.50 10.26
N VAL A 25 5.06 5.91 9.31
CA VAL A 25 3.60 5.99 9.14
C VAL A 25 2.92 4.64 9.39
N GLY A 26 1.58 4.63 9.43
CA GLY A 26 0.77 3.45 9.70
C GLY A 26 0.44 3.28 11.19
N LEU A 27 0.09 2.05 11.60
CA LEU A 27 -0.20 1.72 12.99
C LEU A 27 1.10 1.64 13.80
N LEU A 28 1.33 2.61 14.69
CA LEU A 28 2.57 2.73 15.47
C LEU A 28 2.47 2.13 16.88
N VAL A 29 1.28 2.12 17.46
CA VAL A 29 1.01 1.56 18.79
C VAL A 29 -0.34 0.86 18.75
N GLY A 30 -0.44 -0.37 19.26
CA GLY A 30 -1.70 -1.09 19.38
C GLY A 30 -1.76 -2.38 18.58
N ASP A 31 -2.98 -2.81 18.23
CA ASP A 31 -3.27 -4.05 17.52
C ASP A 31 -4.30 -3.80 16.41
N ALA A 32 -3.93 -4.17 15.17
CA ALA A 32 -4.76 -4.04 13.98
C ALA A 32 -6.10 -4.79 14.08
N GLN A 33 -6.18 -5.83 14.91
CA GLN A 33 -7.41 -6.61 15.12
C GLN A 33 -8.31 -6.06 16.23
N SER A 34 -7.93 -4.96 16.89
CA SER A 34 -8.76 -4.35 17.92
C SER A 34 -10.05 -3.79 17.34
N GLU A 35 -11.19 -4.05 18.02
CA GLU A 35 -12.46 -3.39 17.70
C GLU A 35 -12.36 -1.89 17.98
N VAL A 36 -12.87 -1.06 17.07
CA VAL A 36 -12.86 0.41 17.22
C VAL A 36 -14.12 0.87 17.93
N SER A 37 -13.94 1.49 19.09
CA SER A 37 -15.00 2.11 19.93
C SER A 37 -15.18 3.61 19.65
N GLY A 38 -14.16 4.26 19.11
CA GLY A 38 -14.20 5.66 18.71
C GLY A 38 -12.83 6.15 18.26
N ILE A 39 -12.83 7.17 17.41
CA ILE A 39 -11.64 7.71 16.75
C ILE A 39 -11.43 9.16 17.16
N LEU A 40 -10.23 9.49 17.64
CA LEU A 40 -9.77 10.86 17.88
C LEU A 40 -8.78 11.27 16.80
N VAL A 41 -9.07 12.35 16.06
CA VAL A 41 -8.16 12.88 15.04
C VAL A 41 -7.38 14.06 15.63
N THR A 42 -6.05 14.04 15.49
CA THR A 42 -5.15 15.07 16.05
C THR A 42 -3.99 15.38 15.11
N LEU A 43 -3.33 16.52 15.33
CA LEU A 43 -2.03 16.80 14.73
C LEU A 43 -0.92 16.00 15.45
N ASP A 44 -0.92 16.03 16.78
CA ASP A 44 0.10 15.41 17.65
C ASP A 44 -0.55 14.51 18.70
N ALA A 45 0.03 13.33 18.94
CA ALA A 45 -0.41 12.43 20.01
C ALA A 45 0.30 12.76 21.34
N LEU A 46 -0.14 13.83 22.01
CA LEU A 46 0.38 14.24 23.33
C LEU A 46 -0.30 13.50 24.49
N GLU A 47 0.25 13.61 25.71
CA GLU A 47 -0.29 12.93 26.89
C GLU A 47 -1.75 13.33 27.19
N ASN A 48 -2.09 14.61 27.00
CA ASN A 48 -3.45 15.12 27.18
C ASN A 48 -4.42 14.64 26.09
N VAL A 49 -3.93 14.32 24.88
CA VAL A 49 -4.73 13.73 23.80
C VAL A 49 -5.10 12.30 24.13
N VAL A 50 -4.17 11.54 24.73
CA VAL A 50 -4.48 10.21 25.27
C VAL A 50 -5.48 10.33 26.41
N ASP A 51 -5.32 11.30 27.31
CA ASP A 51 -6.30 11.54 28.39
C ASP A 51 -7.70 11.88 27.86
N GLU A 52 -7.78 12.67 26.78
CA GLU A 52 -9.04 12.95 26.09
C GLU A 52 -9.66 11.70 25.49
N ALA A 53 -8.88 10.86 24.80
CA ALA A 53 -9.35 9.60 24.25
C ALA A 53 -9.90 8.68 25.36
N ILE A 54 -9.20 8.56 26.49
CA ILE A 54 -9.67 7.79 27.67
C ILE A 54 -11.00 8.36 28.17
N ALA A 55 -11.08 9.67 28.40
CA ALA A 55 -12.26 10.32 28.94
C ALA A 55 -13.49 10.14 28.02
N ARG A 56 -13.28 10.19 26.70
CA ARG A 56 -14.31 9.98 25.67
C ARG A 56 -14.57 8.52 25.34
N LYS A 57 -13.80 7.58 25.92
CA LYS A 57 -13.84 6.14 25.61
C LYS A 57 -13.58 5.85 24.13
N PHE A 58 -12.66 6.59 23.53
CA PHE A 58 -12.12 6.33 22.20
C PHE A 58 -10.85 5.50 22.33
N ASN A 59 -10.65 4.57 21.41
CA ASN A 59 -9.52 3.64 21.45
C ASN A 59 -8.69 3.62 20.16
N LEU A 60 -8.90 4.58 19.26
CA LEU A 60 -8.03 4.83 18.14
C LEU A 60 -7.73 6.34 18.06
N ILE A 61 -6.45 6.69 18.06
CA ILE A 61 -5.97 8.04 17.77
C ILE A 61 -5.36 8.02 16.36
N VAL A 62 -5.89 8.85 15.46
CA VAL A 62 -5.30 9.09 14.15
C VAL A 62 -4.56 10.42 14.22
N THR A 63 -3.24 10.38 14.02
CA THR A 63 -2.35 11.53 14.15
C THR A 63 -1.73 11.90 12.80
N PHE A 64 -1.46 13.18 12.59
CA PHE A 64 -0.65 13.60 11.46
C PHE A 64 0.83 13.35 11.75
N HIS A 65 1.38 13.89 12.84
CA HIS A 65 2.76 13.66 13.22
C HIS A 65 2.93 12.31 13.95
N PRO A 66 3.93 11.50 13.57
CA PRO A 66 4.15 10.20 14.18
C PRO A 66 4.78 10.33 15.56
N ILE A 67 4.12 9.76 16.57
CA ILE A 67 4.66 9.76 17.94
C ILE A 67 5.98 8.99 18.06
N LEU A 68 6.17 7.96 17.21
CA LEU A 68 7.39 7.15 17.13
C LEU A 68 8.24 7.52 15.92
N PHE A 69 8.75 8.75 15.80
CA PHE A 69 9.58 9.09 14.63
C PHE A 69 10.95 8.36 14.61
N SER A 70 11.48 8.00 15.77
CA SER A 70 12.70 7.19 15.89
C SER A 70 12.47 6.03 16.86
N GLY A 71 13.21 4.93 16.67
CA GLY A 71 13.05 3.73 17.49
C GLY A 71 13.33 3.96 18.98
N LEU A 72 12.41 3.51 19.84
CA LEU A 72 12.58 3.56 21.29
C LEU A 72 13.52 2.47 21.78
N LYS A 73 14.63 2.87 22.43
CA LYS A 73 15.57 1.92 23.06
C LYS A 73 15.18 1.52 24.48
N LYS A 74 14.37 2.35 25.15
CA LYS A 74 13.92 2.18 26.54
C LYS A 74 12.51 2.76 26.68
N ILE A 75 11.71 2.17 27.55
CA ILE A 75 10.37 2.65 27.88
C ILE A 75 10.27 2.75 29.41
N THR A 76 10.77 3.84 29.97
CA THR A 76 10.81 4.10 31.42
C THR A 76 9.96 5.30 31.83
N GLY A 77 9.25 5.92 30.88
CA GLY A 77 8.45 7.12 31.10
C GLY A 77 9.28 8.41 31.22
N ARG A 78 10.55 8.36 30.78
CA ARG A 78 11.46 9.49 30.92
C ARG A 78 11.08 10.63 29.98
N THR A 79 10.81 10.31 28.72
CA THR A 79 10.37 11.26 27.70
C THR A 79 8.85 11.26 27.57
N TYR A 80 8.29 12.32 26.99
CA TYR A 80 6.83 12.37 26.74
C TYR A 80 6.40 11.27 25.77
N VAL A 81 7.20 10.95 24.75
CA VAL A 81 6.96 9.84 23.81
C VAL A 81 6.80 8.52 24.57
N GLU A 82 7.74 8.20 25.47
CA GLU A 82 7.65 6.99 26.30
C GLU A 82 6.39 6.98 27.16
N ARG A 83 6.01 8.13 27.77
CA ARG A 83 4.82 8.22 28.61
C ARG A 83 3.53 8.06 27.81
N VAL A 84 3.44 8.68 26.63
CA VAL A 84 2.32 8.52 25.70
C VAL A 84 2.16 7.06 25.30
N VAL A 85 3.24 6.41 24.86
CA VAL A 85 3.23 5.00 24.44
C VAL A 85 2.83 4.10 25.61
N GLN A 86 3.42 4.28 26.80
CA GLN A 86 3.03 3.52 27.99
C GLN A 86 1.57 3.71 28.35
N LYS A 87 1.06 4.94 28.31
CA LYS A 87 -0.33 5.26 28.64
C LYS A 87 -1.27 4.65 27.60
N ALA A 88 -0.98 4.80 26.31
CA ALA A 88 -1.77 4.21 25.23
C ALA A 88 -1.88 2.69 25.37
N ILE A 89 -0.75 1.99 25.59
CA ILE A 89 -0.72 0.55 25.82
C ILE A 89 -1.56 0.15 27.05
N LYS A 90 -1.38 0.83 28.19
CA LYS A 90 -2.12 0.52 29.43
C LYS A 90 -3.63 0.68 29.31
N HIS A 91 -4.08 1.54 28.41
CA HIS A 91 -5.49 1.87 28.21
C HIS A 91 -6.07 1.28 26.91
N ASN A 92 -5.34 0.37 26.24
CA ASN A 92 -5.74 -0.24 24.97
C ASN A 92 -6.10 0.78 23.87
N ILE A 93 -5.34 1.87 23.80
CA ILE A 93 -5.50 2.91 22.78
C ILE A 93 -4.49 2.64 21.65
N ASN A 94 -5.02 2.55 20.44
CA ASN A 94 -4.25 2.41 19.21
C ASN A 94 -3.85 3.80 18.70
N ILE A 95 -2.66 3.93 18.10
CA ILE A 95 -2.16 5.18 17.50
C ILE A 95 -1.72 4.89 16.06
N TYR A 96 -2.39 5.52 15.10
CA TYR A 96 -2.10 5.42 13.66
C TYR A 96 -1.64 6.78 13.13
N SER A 97 -0.58 6.82 12.33
CA SER A 97 -0.02 8.07 11.78
C SER A 97 -0.04 8.12 10.26
N VAL A 98 -0.47 9.25 9.68
CA VAL A 98 -0.53 9.44 8.21
C VAL A 98 0.61 10.29 7.64
N HIS A 99 1.05 11.32 8.35
CA HIS A 99 2.19 12.20 8.05
C HIS A 99 2.44 12.51 6.56
N THR A 100 3.65 12.24 6.05
CA THR A 100 4.05 12.63 4.69
C THR A 100 3.26 11.92 3.60
N ALA A 101 2.65 10.75 3.87
CA ALA A 101 1.75 10.11 2.91
C ALA A 101 0.57 11.05 2.59
N LEU A 102 0.02 11.73 3.60
CA LEU A 102 -1.06 12.70 3.42
C LEU A 102 -0.56 14.02 2.83
N ASP A 103 0.70 14.41 3.03
CA ASP A 103 1.28 15.57 2.34
C ASP A 103 1.40 15.34 0.82
N ASN A 104 1.67 14.09 0.43
CA ASN A 104 1.99 13.68 -0.94
C ASN A 104 0.77 13.23 -1.77
N VAL A 105 -0.45 13.32 -1.24
CA VAL A 105 -1.67 13.09 -2.03
C VAL A 105 -2.27 14.38 -2.58
N SER A 106 -2.88 14.29 -3.76
CA SER A 106 -3.45 15.45 -4.47
C SER A 106 -4.61 16.13 -3.74
N GLN A 107 -5.26 15.45 -2.80
CA GLN A 107 -6.34 15.96 -1.96
C GLN A 107 -5.95 16.04 -0.48
N GLY A 108 -4.64 16.16 -0.20
CA GLY A 108 -4.06 16.10 1.13
C GLY A 108 -3.90 17.45 1.82
N VAL A 109 -2.92 17.55 2.74
CA VAL A 109 -2.65 18.76 3.53
C VAL A 109 -2.41 19.97 2.63
N ASN A 110 -1.53 19.82 1.64
CA ASN A 110 -1.18 20.91 0.71
C ASN A 110 -2.37 21.37 -0.13
N ALA A 111 -3.28 20.46 -0.50
CA ALA A 111 -4.51 20.81 -1.21
C ALA A 111 -5.44 21.66 -0.32
N LYS A 112 -5.58 21.28 0.96
CA LYS A 112 -6.35 22.07 1.92
C LYS A 112 -5.75 23.45 2.18
N ILE A 113 -4.42 23.54 2.26
CA ILE A 113 -3.73 24.83 2.37
C ILE A 113 -4.01 25.71 1.15
N CYS A 114 -3.95 25.16 -0.06
CA CYS A 114 -4.29 25.89 -1.29
C CYS A 114 -5.73 26.40 -1.25
N GLU A 115 -6.69 25.56 -0.83
CA GLU A 115 -8.10 25.95 -0.66
C GLU A 115 -8.25 27.12 0.32
N VAL A 116 -7.66 27.03 1.51
CA VAL A 116 -7.75 28.06 2.55
C VAL A 116 -7.12 29.38 2.10
N LEU A 117 -6.04 29.33 1.33
CA LEU A 117 -5.36 30.51 0.79
C LEU A 117 -6.02 31.06 -0.48
N GLY A 118 -7.03 30.39 -1.04
CA GLY A 118 -7.67 30.80 -2.29
C GLY A 118 -6.80 30.61 -3.53
N ILE A 119 -5.87 29.66 -3.51
CA ILE A 119 -5.02 29.33 -4.66
C ILE A 119 -5.84 28.52 -5.67
N GLU A 120 -6.02 29.07 -6.86
CA GLU A 120 -6.71 28.40 -7.96
C GLU A 120 -5.74 27.55 -8.80
N ASN A 121 -6.23 26.42 -9.31
CA ASN A 121 -5.49 25.49 -10.19
C ASN A 121 -4.11 25.06 -9.63
N PRO A 122 -4.01 24.61 -8.37
CA PRO A 122 -2.74 24.19 -7.79
C PRO A 122 -2.16 23.02 -8.59
N ARG A 123 -0.83 22.99 -8.67
CA ARG A 123 -0.06 21.90 -9.27
C ARG A 123 0.93 21.35 -8.25
N ILE A 124 1.29 20.09 -8.40
CA ILE A 124 2.33 19.47 -7.59
C ILE A 124 3.64 20.24 -7.76
N LEU A 125 4.18 20.75 -6.66
CA LEU A 125 5.39 21.57 -6.65
C LEU A 125 6.65 20.72 -6.89
N ILE A 126 6.72 19.55 -6.24
CA ILE A 126 7.84 18.60 -6.34
C ILE A 126 7.26 17.23 -6.69
N PRO A 127 7.21 16.85 -7.97
CA PRO A 127 6.68 15.55 -8.38
C PRO A 127 7.58 14.39 -7.92
N LYS A 128 6.98 13.37 -7.30
CA LYS A 128 7.67 12.11 -6.97
C LYS A 128 7.99 11.35 -8.27
N SER A 129 9.22 10.86 -8.40
CA SER A 129 9.64 10.02 -9.53
C SER A 129 9.29 8.54 -9.28
N ASN A 130 9.34 7.71 -10.32
CA ASN A 130 9.19 6.25 -10.23
C ASN A 130 7.85 5.74 -9.64
N THR A 131 6.78 6.52 -9.74
CA THR A 131 5.44 6.15 -9.25
C THR A 131 4.68 5.16 -10.16
N ILE A 132 5.22 4.86 -11.34
CA ILE A 132 4.65 3.92 -12.31
C ILE A 132 5.69 2.84 -12.61
N LYS A 133 5.25 1.59 -12.54
CA LYS A 133 6.01 0.41 -12.95
C LYS A 133 5.43 -0.20 -14.22
N LYS A 134 6.25 -1.00 -14.92
CA LYS A 134 5.84 -1.77 -16.09
C LYS A 134 6.09 -3.26 -15.83
N LEU A 135 5.03 -4.06 -15.83
CA LEU A 135 5.10 -5.52 -15.89
C LEU A 135 5.42 -5.93 -17.32
N THR A 136 6.34 -6.87 -17.46
CA THR A 136 6.53 -7.66 -18.69
C THR A 136 6.52 -9.11 -18.29
N THR A 137 5.60 -9.90 -18.86
CA THR A 137 5.48 -11.34 -18.60
C THR A 137 5.25 -12.09 -19.91
N TYR A 138 5.44 -13.40 -19.89
CA TYR A 138 5.28 -14.28 -21.05
C TYR A 138 4.27 -15.36 -20.69
N VAL A 139 3.19 -15.47 -21.46
CA VAL A 139 2.05 -16.36 -21.14
C VAL A 139 1.71 -17.22 -22.35
N PRO A 140 1.47 -18.53 -22.20
CA PRO A 140 0.88 -19.36 -23.25
C PRO A 140 -0.39 -18.74 -23.85
N LEU A 141 -0.57 -18.87 -25.17
CA LEU A 141 -1.72 -18.31 -25.88
C LEU A 141 -3.07 -18.70 -25.27
N ASN A 142 -3.21 -19.94 -24.78
CA ASN A 142 -4.45 -20.46 -24.20
C ASN A 142 -4.78 -19.90 -22.80
N ALA A 143 -3.81 -19.32 -22.09
CA ALA A 143 -3.99 -18.73 -20.76
C ALA A 143 -3.89 -17.18 -20.77
N ALA A 144 -3.58 -16.61 -21.93
CA ALA A 144 -3.32 -15.18 -22.08
C ALA A 144 -4.48 -14.28 -21.62
N GLU A 145 -5.73 -14.63 -21.95
CA GLU A 145 -6.90 -13.83 -21.56
C GLU A 145 -7.14 -13.87 -20.04
N GLU A 146 -7.08 -15.06 -19.44
CA GLU A 146 -7.29 -15.25 -18.00
C GLU A 146 -6.27 -14.46 -17.17
N VAL A 147 -4.99 -14.52 -17.54
CA VAL A 147 -3.93 -13.76 -16.87
C VAL A 147 -4.15 -12.25 -17.04
N LYS A 148 -4.56 -11.79 -18.23
CA LYS A 148 -4.83 -10.36 -18.47
C LYS A 148 -5.98 -9.86 -17.59
N ASP A 149 -7.08 -10.60 -17.50
CA ASP A 149 -8.23 -10.23 -16.69
C ASP A 149 -7.90 -10.18 -15.20
N ALA A 150 -7.12 -11.15 -14.69
CA ALA A 150 -6.64 -11.14 -13.31
C ALA A 150 -5.77 -9.91 -13.00
N LEU A 151 -4.86 -9.56 -13.92
CA LEU A 151 -4.01 -8.37 -13.79
C LEU A 151 -4.82 -7.07 -13.84
N PHE A 152 -5.85 -6.99 -14.68
CA PHE A 152 -6.75 -5.83 -14.73
C PHE A 152 -7.58 -5.69 -13.45
N ALA A 153 -8.12 -6.79 -12.92
CA ALA A 153 -8.82 -6.80 -11.64
C ALA A 153 -7.91 -6.39 -10.46
N ALA A 154 -6.62 -6.68 -10.56
CA ALA A 154 -5.61 -6.22 -9.61
C ALA A 154 -5.27 -4.72 -9.75
N GLY A 155 -5.76 -4.04 -10.79
CA GLY A 155 -5.57 -2.62 -11.07
C GLY A 155 -4.48 -2.31 -12.09
N GLY A 156 -3.97 -3.33 -12.77
CA GLY A 156 -3.02 -3.18 -13.86
C GLY A 156 -3.67 -2.51 -15.07
N GLY A 157 -2.91 -1.73 -15.83
CA GLY A 157 -3.41 -1.08 -17.04
C GLY A 157 -4.36 0.09 -16.77
N ALA A 158 -4.47 0.56 -15.54
CA ALA A 158 -5.18 1.80 -15.22
C ALA A 158 -4.25 3.01 -15.40
N ILE A 159 -4.56 3.89 -16.36
CA ILE A 159 -3.78 5.10 -16.65
C ILE A 159 -4.74 6.27 -16.91
N GLY A 160 -4.74 7.27 -16.03
CA GLY A 160 -5.67 8.40 -16.13
C GLY A 160 -7.11 7.92 -16.15
N ASN A 161 -7.86 8.27 -17.21
CA ASN A 161 -9.25 7.87 -17.40
C ASN A 161 -9.42 6.57 -18.22
N TYR A 162 -8.33 5.84 -18.47
CA TYR A 162 -8.35 4.57 -19.21
C TYR A 162 -8.09 3.41 -18.26
N SER A 163 -8.76 2.28 -18.52
CA SER A 163 -8.56 1.02 -17.82
C SER A 163 -8.28 -0.10 -18.83
N HIS A 164 -7.83 -1.25 -18.35
CA HIS A 164 -7.56 -2.43 -19.17
C HIS A 164 -6.50 -2.19 -20.27
N CYS A 165 -5.59 -1.23 -20.06
CA CYS A 165 -4.51 -0.94 -21.00
C CYS A 165 -3.43 -2.02 -20.94
N SER A 166 -3.18 -2.68 -22.07
CA SER A 166 -2.07 -3.62 -22.24
C SER A 166 -1.55 -3.60 -23.67
N PHE A 167 -0.33 -4.07 -23.86
CA PHE A 167 0.24 -4.32 -25.18
C PHE A 167 0.76 -5.75 -25.22
N SER A 168 0.48 -6.46 -26.32
CA SER A 168 0.81 -7.88 -26.47
C SER A 168 1.50 -8.12 -27.80
N LEU A 169 2.52 -8.97 -27.80
CA LEU A 169 3.20 -9.47 -28.99
C LEU A 169 3.21 -11.00 -28.96
N GLU A 170 2.89 -11.65 -30.07
CA GLU A 170 3.03 -13.10 -30.19
C GLU A 170 4.49 -13.48 -30.51
N GLY A 171 4.97 -14.56 -29.92
CA GLY A 171 6.32 -15.07 -30.11
C GLY A 171 6.41 -16.54 -29.70
N LYS A 172 7.64 -17.06 -29.70
CA LYS A 172 7.92 -18.43 -29.23
C LYS A 172 8.76 -18.36 -27.95
N GLY A 173 8.26 -18.97 -26.90
CA GLY A 173 8.99 -19.23 -25.67
C GLY A 173 9.61 -20.62 -25.68
N SER A 174 10.66 -20.82 -24.89
CA SER A 174 11.23 -22.15 -24.66
C SER A 174 11.56 -22.33 -23.19
N PHE A 175 11.27 -23.51 -22.66
CA PHE A 175 11.59 -23.89 -21.30
C PHE A 175 11.85 -25.39 -21.22
N MET A 176 12.49 -25.84 -20.14
CA MET A 176 12.75 -27.27 -19.89
C MET A 176 12.30 -27.58 -18.46
N PRO A 177 11.23 -28.37 -18.28
CA PRO A 177 10.82 -28.81 -16.95
C PRO A 177 11.91 -29.67 -16.31
N GLU A 178 12.33 -29.32 -15.10
CA GLU A 178 13.33 -30.07 -14.32
C GLU A 178 12.67 -31.18 -13.47
N GLU A 179 13.45 -32.10 -12.89
CA GLU A 179 12.92 -33.22 -12.10
C GLU A 179 11.94 -32.79 -10.99
N GLY A 180 12.15 -31.61 -10.39
CA GLY A 180 11.32 -31.05 -9.31
C GLY A 180 10.12 -30.20 -9.73
N SER A 181 9.82 -30.06 -11.03
CA SER A 181 8.66 -29.28 -11.53
C SER A 181 7.38 -30.12 -11.61
N GLU A 182 6.19 -29.53 -11.56
CA GLU A 182 4.93 -30.15 -11.98
C GLU A 182 4.41 -29.43 -13.24
N PRO A 183 5.01 -29.69 -14.42
CA PRO A 183 4.73 -28.91 -15.62
C PRO A 183 3.30 -29.13 -16.12
N THR A 184 2.56 -28.04 -16.30
CA THR A 184 1.30 -27.99 -17.07
C THR A 184 1.53 -28.22 -18.56
N LEU A 185 2.73 -27.89 -19.07
CA LEU A 185 3.15 -28.02 -20.47
C LEU A 185 4.58 -28.59 -20.56
N GLY A 186 4.86 -29.42 -21.57
CA GLY A 186 6.19 -30.01 -21.80
C GLY A 186 6.49 -31.28 -21.01
N LYS A 187 7.66 -31.88 -21.25
CA LYS A 187 8.14 -33.10 -20.57
C LYS A 187 9.43 -32.83 -19.81
N LYS A 188 9.57 -33.46 -18.63
CA LYS A 188 10.77 -33.34 -17.80
C LYS A 188 12.03 -33.76 -18.57
N GLY A 189 13.05 -32.90 -18.56
CA GLY A 189 14.32 -33.11 -19.24
C GLY A 189 14.29 -32.88 -20.77
N GLU A 190 13.18 -32.42 -21.35
CA GLU A 190 13.07 -32.07 -22.76
C GLU A 190 12.79 -30.56 -22.91
N ILE A 191 13.46 -29.92 -23.88
CA ILE A 191 13.17 -28.51 -24.22
C ILE A 191 11.82 -28.47 -24.94
N GLU A 192 10.86 -27.78 -24.34
CA GLU A 192 9.57 -27.45 -24.94
C GLU A 192 9.68 -26.08 -25.63
N ILE A 193 9.07 -25.95 -26.82
CA ILE A 193 8.93 -24.67 -27.53
C ILE A 193 7.45 -24.45 -27.79
N THR A 194 6.90 -23.37 -27.25
CA THR A 194 5.46 -23.06 -27.35
C THR A 194 5.23 -21.64 -27.85
N ASP A 195 4.06 -21.41 -28.43
CA ASP A 195 3.61 -20.08 -28.82
C ASP A 195 3.11 -19.34 -27.57
N GLU A 196 3.68 -18.16 -27.33
CA GLU A 196 3.42 -17.33 -26.15
C GLU A 196 3.11 -15.89 -26.55
N ILE A 197 2.42 -15.18 -25.64
CA ILE A 197 2.30 -13.74 -25.69
C ILE A 197 3.33 -13.11 -24.77
N GLN A 198 4.08 -12.14 -25.26
CA GLN A 198 4.76 -11.16 -24.43
C GLN A 198 3.75 -10.08 -24.06
N LEU A 199 3.33 -10.07 -22.79
CA LEU A 199 2.39 -9.10 -22.24
C LEU A 199 3.11 -7.97 -21.53
N HIS A 200 2.76 -6.74 -21.89
CA HIS A 200 3.21 -5.52 -21.24
C HIS A 200 2.05 -4.77 -20.61
N MET A 201 2.22 -4.31 -19.38
CA MET A 201 1.22 -3.56 -18.64
C MET A 201 1.86 -2.57 -17.68
N THR A 202 1.34 -1.35 -17.56
CA THR A 202 1.79 -0.39 -16.55
C THR A 202 0.84 -0.34 -15.37
N PHE A 203 1.36 -0.04 -14.18
CA PHE A 203 0.57 0.06 -12.96
C PHE A 203 1.26 0.99 -11.95
N PRO A 204 0.51 1.62 -11.01
CA PRO A 204 1.10 2.36 -9.90
C PRO A 204 1.98 1.48 -9.02
N ASP A 205 3.14 1.97 -8.60
CA ASP A 205 4.12 1.23 -7.77
C ASP A 205 3.49 0.53 -6.55
N ARG A 206 2.55 1.18 -5.87
CA ARG A 206 1.82 0.68 -4.70
C ARG A 206 1.05 -0.63 -4.96
N LEU A 207 0.70 -0.91 -6.21
CA LEU A 207 -0.02 -2.12 -6.59
C LEU A 207 0.91 -3.31 -6.89
N GLU A 208 2.23 -3.14 -6.85
CA GLU A 208 3.19 -4.19 -7.22
C GLU A 208 2.93 -5.52 -6.55
N LYS A 209 2.78 -5.55 -5.21
CA LYS A 209 2.51 -6.80 -4.48
C LYS A 209 1.21 -7.48 -4.95
N LYS A 210 0.16 -6.68 -5.18
CA LYS A 210 -1.15 -7.18 -5.63
C LYS A 210 -1.07 -7.70 -7.08
N ILE A 211 -0.36 -6.99 -7.95
CA ILE A 211 -0.16 -7.33 -9.36
C ILE A 211 0.68 -8.60 -9.49
N VAL A 212 1.81 -8.69 -8.78
CA VAL A 212 2.68 -9.87 -8.78
C VAL A 212 1.95 -11.10 -8.24
N ARG A 213 1.18 -10.94 -7.17
CA ARG A 213 0.34 -12.02 -6.64
C ARG A 213 -0.72 -12.46 -7.64
N ALA A 214 -1.46 -11.52 -8.24
CA ALA A 214 -2.46 -11.84 -9.25
C ALA A 214 -1.84 -12.52 -10.48
N LEU A 215 -0.62 -12.12 -10.88
CA LEU A 215 0.13 -12.82 -11.91
C LEU A 215 0.37 -14.27 -11.51
N PHE A 216 1.04 -14.53 -10.38
CA PHE A 216 1.37 -15.89 -9.96
C PHE A 216 0.14 -16.76 -9.72
N ASP A 217 -0.93 -16.21 -9.14
CA ASP A 217 -2.17 -16.96 -8.86
C ASP A 217 -2.93 -17.35 -10.15
N SER A 218 -2.73 -16.62 -11.25
CA SER A 218 -3.42 -16.87 -12.55
C SER A 218 -2.52 -17.47 -13.63
N HIS A 219 -1.21 -17.48 -13.44
CA HIS A 219 -0.27 -17.97 -14.43
C HIS A 219 -0.32 -19.51 -14.50
N PRO A 220 -0.31 -20.12 -15.70
CA PRO A 220 -0.38 -21.58 -15.81
C PRO A 220 0.92 -22.28 -15.40
N TYR A 221 2.05 -21.58 -15.40
CA TYR A 221 3.34 -22.11 -14.97
C TYR A 221 3.55 -21.92 -13.47
N GLU A 222 4.23 -22.89 -12.86
CA GLU A 222 4.70 -22.85 -11.47
C GLU A 222 5.92 -21.94 -11.25
#